data_AF-A0A7D5BZ89-F1
#
_entry.id   AF-A0A7D5BZ89-F1
#
_cell.length_a   1.000
_cell.length_b   1.000
_cell.length_c   1.000
_cell.angle_alpha   90.00
_cell.angle_beta   90.00
_cell.angle_gamma   90.00
#
_symmetry.space_group_name_H-M   'P 1'
#
loop_
_entity.id
_entity.type
_entity.pdbx_description
1 polymer ?
#
loop_
_entity_poly.entity_id
_entity_poly.type
_entity_poly.pdbx_seq_one_letter_code
_entity_poly.pdbx_strand_id
1 'polypeptide(L)'
;MTEATSATPAPDALADVLADAPFARLVATDDGDALAAAGLLARALRAVGTPFQVRVAADPVPDDADDGVAVTVGAARGPHAISGAGRPASTDAFAVSRALGVEPDPVVALAGVVAAGSVPGTDGSGDALDAAEASDRVRRRPGVAIPTADLADGLAASTLVRTPYSGDPEAARAALAELGLPADLDDDAHRRLASLVAVDVADADGASARAATAVERALRPYATDGPFETVGGYADILDALAREAPGTGVALALDADPSDDLRTAALDGWRSHGLAAHRALDAATTGRYDGCVVARVDIAGGDRPDEGDADDGDAARDAAAVLPTVARLVRDFRSPEPVAIAVDESAGRLAAAAVEPLGLGDACRSVATATGWGTAERGGLAVRANETNGGITGALAALREAL
;
A
#
# COMPACT_ATOMS: atom_id res chain seq x y z
N MET A 1 -11.90 29.16 1.53
CA MET A 1 -12.83 28.68 0.49
C MET A 1 -13.23 27.30 0.95
N THR A 2 -14.44 27.14 1.48
CA THR A 2 -14.95 25.84 1.93
C THR A 2 -15.17 24.97 0.70
N GLU A 3 -14.20 24.09 0.44
CA GLU A 3 -14.32 23.03 -0.55
C GLU A 3 -15.50 22.16 -0.11
N ALA A 4 -16.59 22.19 -0.89
CA ALA A 4 -17.67 21.25 -0.69
C ALA A 4 -17.05 19.87 -0.89
N THR A 5 -17.10 19.02 0.14
CA THR A 5 -16.84 17.59 0.02
C THR A 5 -17.76 17.07 -1.09
N SER A 6 -17.25 16.93 -2.31
CA SER A 6 -18.00 16.28 -3.37
C SER A 6 -18.17 14.84 -2.92
N ALA A 7 -19.42 14.45 -2.65
CA ALA A 7 -19.73 13.06 -2.37
C ALA A 7 -19.20 12.22 -3.53
N THR A 8 -18.58 11.07 -3.23
CA THR A 8 -18.23 10.08 -4.26
C THR A 8 -19.49 9.86 -5.12
N PRO A 9 -19.44 10.06 -6.44
CA PRO A 9 -20.60 9.85 -7.30
C PRO A 9 -21.10 8.42 -7.12
N ALA A 10 -22.42 8.24 -7.18
CA ALA A 10 -23.01 6.91 -7.12
C ALA A 10 -22.38 6.01 -8.21
N PRO A 11 -22.11 4.72 -7.95
CA PRO A 11 -21.46 3.84 -8.90
C PRO A 11 -22.09 3.85 -10.31
N ASP A 12 -23.43 3.84 -10.37
CA ASP A 12 -24.18 3.89 -11.64
C ASP A 12 -23.92 5.18 -12.41
N ALA A 13 -23.84 6.33 -11.72
CA ALA A 13 -23.59 7.61 -12.37
C ALA A 13 -22.18 7.69 -12.97
N LEU A 14 -21.17 7.11 -12.31
CA LEU A 14 -19.83 7.03 -12.87
C LEU A 14 -19.75 6.00 -14.01
N ALA A 15 -20.47 4.89 -13.91
CA ALA A 15 -20.58 3.90 -14.98
C ALA A 15 -21.18 4.51 -16.26
N ASP A 16 -22.28 5.27 -16.15
CA ASP A 16 -22.90 5.97 -17.28
C ASP A 16 -21.90 6.92 -17.97
N VAL A 17 -21.17 7.72 -17.18
CA VAL A 17 -20.13 8.63 -17.71
C VAL A 17 -19.02 7.86 -18.44
N LEU A 18 -18.58 6.73 -17.89
CA LEU A 18 -17.53 5.91 -18.49
C LEU A 18 -17.99 5.13 -19.73
N ALA A 19 -19.27 4.75 -19.79
CA ALA A 19 -19.86 4.07 -20.94
C ALA A 19 -19.93 4.98 -22.18
N ASP A 20 -20.20 6.28 -21.97
CA ASP A 20 -20.26 7.27 -23.04
C ASP A 20 -18.89 7.90 -23.38
N ALA A 21 -17.85 7.59 -22.60
CA ALA A 21 -16.53 8.22 -22.75
C ALA A 21 -15.83 7.77 -24.05
N PRO A 22 -15.31 8.70 -24.88
CA PRO A 22 -14.49 8.32 -26.03
C PRO A 22 -13.09 7.81 -25.61
N PHE A 23 -12.64 8.19 -24.42
CA PHE A 23 -11.39 7.79 -23.81
C PHE A 23 -11.43 8.03 -22.30
N ALA A 24 -10.94 7.08 -21.50
CA ALA A 24 -10.89 7.20 -20.04
C ALA A 24 -9.44 7.34 -19.51
N ARG A 25 -9.19 8.31 -18.64
CA ARG A 25 -7.90 8.52 -17.95
C ARG A 25 -8.10 8.21 -16.47
N LEU A 26 -7.54 7.10 -16.02
CA LEU A 26 -7.55 6.70 -14.61
C LEU A 26 -6.24 7.17 -13.97
N VAL A 27 -6.33 8.02 -12.95
CA VAL A 27 -5.16 8.52 -12.20
C VAL A 27 -5.29 8.11 -10.74
N ALA A 28 -4.59 7.06 -10.36
CA ALA A 28 -4.63 6.46 -9.03
C ALA A 28 -3.56 7.05 -8.09
N THR A 29 -3.86 7.11 -6.80
CA THR A 29 -2.85 7.26 -5.75
C THR A 29 -1.90 6.06 -5.72
N ASP A 30 -0.70 6.25 -5.20
CA ASP A 30 0.35 5.23 -5.07
C ASP A 30 0.15 4.28 -3.87
N ASP A 31 -1.05 3.71 -3.75
CA ASP A 31 -1.36 2.67 -2.76
C ASP A 31 -2.05 1.48 -3.42
N GLY A 32 -2.00 0.34 -2.74
CA GLY A 32 -2.51 -0.92 -3.27
C GLY A 32 -4.02 -0.92 -3.54
N ASP A 33 -4.81 -0.15 -2.78
CA ASP A 33 -6.26 -0.05 -2.96
C ASP A 33 -6.60 0.71 -4.25
N ALA A 34 -6.04 1.90 -4.43
CA ALA A 34 -6.25 2.69 -5.62
C ALA A 34 -5.70 2.02 -6.88
N LEU A 35 -4.58 1.30 -6.78
CA LEU A 35 -4.03 0.52 -7.87
C LEU A 35 -4.93 -0.67 -8.25
N ALA A 36 -5.47 -1.41 -7.26
CA ALA A 36 -6.44 -2.47 -7.49
C ALA A 36 -7.72 -1.93 -8.14
N ALA A 37 -8.25 -0.81 -7.63
CA ALA A 37 -9.42 -0.13 -8.14
C ALA A 37 -9.24 0.32 -9.60
N ALA A 38 -8.08 0.90 -9.94
CA ALA A 38 -7.76 1.27 -11.31
C ALA A 38 -7.65 0.05 -12.23
N GLY A 39 -7.09 -1.07 -11.76
CA GLY A 39 -7.05 -2.34 -12.49
C GLY A 39 -8.45 -2.89 -12.81
N LEU A 40 -9.35 -2.88 -11.83
CA LEU A 40 -10.76 -3.30 -12.00
C LEU A 40 -11.47 -2.45 -13.06
N LEU A 41 -11.38 -1.12 -12.94
CA LEU A 41 -11.97 -0.20 -13.92
C LEU A 41 -11.36 -0.38 -15.31
N ALA A 42 -10.03 -0.52 -15.41
CA ALA A 42 -9.35 -0.74 -16.68
C ALA A 42 -9.80 -2.04 -17.37
N ARG A 43 -10.01 -3.11 -16.59
CA ARG A 43 -10.56 -4.38 -17.09
C ARG A 43 -12.00 -4.21 -17.56
N ALA A 44 -12.84 -3.49 -16.82
CA ALA A 44 -14.21 -3.20 -17.22
C ALA A 44 -14.26 -2.37 -18.52
N LEU A 45 -13.47 -1.28 -18.60
CA LEU A 45 -13.35 -0.43 -19.78
C LEU A 45 -12.88 -1.23 -21.01
N ARG A 46 -11.89 -2.12 -20.84
CA ARG A 46 -11.46 -3.04 -21.90
C ARG A 46 -12.60 -3.93 -22.39
N ALA A 47 -13.42 -4.47 -21.47
CA ALA A 47 -14.51 -5.37 -21.81
C ALA A 47 -15.65 -4.66 -22.56
N VAL A 48 -15.94 -3.40 -22.24
CA VAL A 48 -16.95 -2.58 -22.94
C VAL A 48 -16.41 -1.84 -24.18
N GLY A 49 -15.10 -1.94 -24.45
CA GLY A 49 -14.46 -1.38 -25.64
C GLY A 49 -14.07 0.10 -25.54
N THR A 50 -14.08 0.68 -24.34
CA THR A 50 -13.64 2.07 -24.10
C THR A 50 -12.11 2.12 -23.99
N PRO A 51 -11.39 2.86 -24.86
CA PRO A 51 -9.96 3.04 -24.74
C PRO A 51 -9.59 3.77 -23.44
N PHE A 52 -8.47 3.42 -22.84
CA PHE A 52 -8.07 4.00 -21.56
C PHE A 52 -6.56 4.16 -21.40
N GLN A 53 -6.19 5.01 -20.45
CA GLN A 53 -4.85 5.12 -19.87
C GLN A 53 -4.95 5.03 -18.36
N VAL A 54 -4.04 4.27 -17.74
CA VAL A 54 -3.86 4.25 -16.28
C VAL A 54 -2.54 4.92 -15.94
N ARG A 55 -2.55 5.78 -14.92
CA ARG A 55 -1.36 6.34 -14.28
C ARG A 55 -1.49 6.19 -12.76
N VAL A 56 -0.35 6.04 -12.11
CA VAL A 56 -0.24 6.01 -10.65
C VAL A 56 0.68 7.15 -10.24
N ALA A 57 0.27 7.94 -9.25
CA ALA A 57 1.01 9.08 -8.75
C ALA A 57 0.71 9.33 -7.28
N ALA A 58 1.69 9.79 -6.50
CA ALA A 58 1.50 10.08 -5.08
C ALA A 58 0.46 11.20 -4.81
N ASP A 59 0.37 12.20 -5.70
CA ASP A 59 -0.67 13.24 -5.68
C ASP A 59 -1.36 13.29 -7.05
N PRO A 60 -2.42 12.49 -7.27
CA PRO A 60 -3.07 12.41 -8.56
C PRO A 60 -3.84 13.71 -8.83
N VAL A 61 -3.44 14.41 -9.90
CA VAL A 61 -4.18 15.55 -10.44
C VAL A 61 -4.70 15.14 -11.81
N PRO A 62 -6.02 15.07 -12.01
CA PRO A 62 -6.58 14.78 -13.31
C PRO A 62 -6.27 15.94 -14.26
N ASP A 63 -5.68 15.65 -15.42
CA ASP A 63 -5.51 16.64 -16.47
C ASP A 63 -6.89 17.03 -17.03
N ASP A 64 -7.14 18.33 -17.23
CA ASP A 64 -8.25 18.81 -18.04
C ASP A 64 -8.00 18.38 -19.49
N ALA A 65 -8.63 17.29 -19.91
CA ALA A 65 -8.57 16.83 -21.28
C ALA A 65 -9.80 17.36 -22.03
N ASP A 66 -9.57 18.13 -23.11
CA ASP A 66 -10.64 18.58 -24.01
C ASP A 66 -11.42 17.39 -24.62
N ASP A 67 -10.76 16.22 -24.77
CA ASP A 67 -11.33 14.97 -25.27
C ASP A 67 -11.11 13.80 -24.28
N GLY A 68 -12.17 13.41 -23.56
CA GLY A 68 -12.25 12.22 -22.72
C GLY A 68 -12.71 12.49 -21.29
N VAL A 69 -12.74 11.44 -20.47
CA VAL A 69 -13.12 11.49 -19.06
C VAL A 69 -11.90 11.19 -18.20
N ALA A 70 -11.59 12.06 -17.24
CA ALA A 70 -10.57 11.81 -16.23
C ALA A 70 -11.22 11.40 -14.90
N VAL A 71 -10.74 10.30 -14.31
CA VAL A 71 -11.20 9.77 -13.03
C VAL A 71 -10.01 9.66 -12.09
N THR A 72 -10.07 10.37 -10.97
CA THR A 72 -9.11 10.18 -9.87
C THR A 72 -9.53 9.00 -9.01
N VAL A 73 -8.57 8.17 -8.60
CA VAL A 73 -8.80 6.99 -7.77
C VAL A 73 -7.93 7.06 -6.52
N GLY A 74 -8.52 6.84 -5.35
CA GLY A 74 -7.84 6.98 -4.03
C GLY A 74 -7.72 8.42 -3.51
N ALA A 75 -8.33 9.39 -4.20
CA ALA A 75 -8.44 10.77 -3.71
C ALA A 75 -9.71 11.45 -4.25
N ALA A 76 -10.33 12.31 -3.44
CA ALA A 76 -11.49 13.11 -3.83
C ALA A 76 -11.07 14.36 -4.62
N ARG A 77 -10.59 14.18 -5.86
CA ARG A 77 -10.10 15.28 -6.71
C ARG A 77 -10.73 15.24 -8.11
N GLY A 78 -11.00 16.43 -8.65
CA GLY A 78 -11.60 16.58 -9.99
C GLY A 78 -13.10 16.29 -10.04
N PRO A 79 -13.69 16.35 -11.25
CA PRO A 79 -15.13 16.18 -11.45
C PRO A 79 -15.62 14.74 -11.27
N HIS A 80 -14.74 13.76 -11.47
CA HIS A 80 -15.02 12.34 -11.27
C HIS A 80 -13.92 11.73 -10.40
N ALA A 81 -14.32 11.17 -9.26
CA ALA A 81 -13.40 10.61 -8.29
C ALA A 81 -13.98 9.37 -7.62
N ILE A 82 -13.13 8.38 -7.36
CA ILE A 82 -13.35 7.32 -6.38
C ILE A 82 -12.40 7.63 -5.23
N SER A 83 -12.92 8.17 -4.13
CA SER A 83 -12.06 8.77 -3.11
C SER A 83 -11.30 7.76 -2.25
N GLY A 84 -11.87 6.57 -2.01
CA GLY A 84 -11.34 5.65 -0.99
C GLY A 84 -11.57 6.13 0.46
N ALA A 85 -12.30 7.25 0.66
CA ALA A 85 -12.58 7.78 1.98
C ALA A 85 -13.84 7.16 2.57
N GLY A 86 -13.72 6.56 3.77
CA GLY A 86 -14.82 5.90 4.48
C GLY A 86 -15.16 4.49 3.97
N ARG A 87 -14.75 4.14 2.75
CA ARG A 87 -14.74 2.76 2.22
C ARG A 87 -13.61 2.60 1.19
N PRO A 88 -13.05 1.39 1.00
CA PRO A 88 -11.97 1.18 0.02
C PRO A 88 -12.40 1.51 -1.41
N ALA A 89 -11.51 2.15 -2.18
CA ALA A 89 -11.72 2.52 -3.58
C ALA A 89 -12.00 1.29 -4.45
N SER A 90 -11.40 0.14 -4.14
CA SER A 90 -11.63 -1.12 -4.87
C SER A 90 -13.08 -1.59 -4.77
N THR A 91 -13.78 -1.28 -3.67
CA THR A 91 -15.19 -1.65 -3.49
C THR A 91 -16.12 -0.82 -4.38
N ASP A 92 -15.83 0.48 -4.52
CA ASP A 92 -16.56 1.35 -5.44
C ASP A 92 -16.25 0.99 -6.89
N ALA A 93 -14.98 0.72 -7.23
CA ALA A 93 -14.59 0.27 -8.57
C ALA A 93 -15.23 -1.07 -8.97
N PHE A 94 -15.39 -1.98 -8.01
CA PHE A 94 -16.11 -3.25 -8.19
C PHE A 94 -17.59 -3.01 -8.52
N ALA A 95 -18.25 -2.11 -7.77
CA ALA A 95 -19.64 -1.74 -8.04
C ALA A 95 -19.81 -1.03 -9.41
N VAL A 96 -18.91 -0.10 -9.76
CA VAL A 96 -18.91 0.60 -11.06
C VAL A 96 -18.72 -0.40 -12.20
N SER A 97 -17.83 -1.38 -12.04
CA SER A 97 -17.60 -2.42 -13.06
C SER A 97 -18.86 -3.25 -13.32
N ARG A 98 -19.60 -3.61 -12.27
CA ARG A 98 -20.90 -4.30 -12.40
C ARG A 98 -21.96 -3.43 -13.05
N ALA A 99 -22.01 -2.14 -12.71
CA ALA A 99 -22.92 -1.19 -13.34
C ALA A 99 -22.63 -1.01 -14.85
N LEU A 100 -21.36 -1.14 -15.27
CA LEU A 100 -20.96 -1.24 -16.68
C LEU A 100 -21.34 -2.58 -17.34
N GLY A 101 -21.97 -3.51 -16.62
CA GLY A 101 -22.38 -4.82 -17.13
C GLY A 101 -21.24 -5.85 -17.21
N VAL A 102 -20.12 -5.62 -16.51
CA VAL A 102 -18.96 -6.51 -16.47
C VAL A 102 -18.89 -7.17 -15.10
N GLU A 103 -18.61 -8.47 -15.03
CA GLU A 103 -18.30 -9.11 -13.75
C GLU A 103 -16.82 -8.87 -13.39
N PRO A 104 -16.52 -8.03 -12.38
CA PRO A 104 -15.15 -7.77 -11.94
C PRO A 104 -14.50 -8.98 -11.26
N ASP A 105 -13.16 -8.99 -11.18
CA ASP A 105 -12.43 -10.01 -10.42
C ASP A 105 -12.57 -9.76 -8.91
N PRO A 106 -13.22 -10.65 -8.16
CA PRO A 106 -13.43 -10.42 -6.73
C PRO A 106 -12.13 -10.56 -5.92
N VAL A 107 -11.15 -11.33 -6.37
CA VAL A 107 -9.87 -11.50 -5.65
C VAL A 107 -9.05 -10.20 -5.70
N VAL A 108 -9.02 -9.51 -6.84
CA VAL A 108 -8.37 -8.19 -6.98
C VAL A 108 -9.06 -7.15 -6.11
N ALA A 109 -10.40 -7.14 -6.09
CA ALA A 109 -11.15 -6.21 -5.24
C ALA A 109 -10.85 -6.42 -3.75
N LEU A 110 -10.85 -7.68 -3.29
CA LEU A 110 -10.52 -8.02 -1.91
C LEU A 110 -9.04 -7.71 -1.56
N ALA A 111 -8.11 -7.85 -2.51
CA ALA A 111 -6.72 -7.43 -2.30
C ALA A 111 -6.65 -5.90 -2.07
N GLY A 112 -7.38 -5.11 -2.85
CA GLY A 112 -7.50 -3.66 -2.62
C GLY A 112 -8.11 -3.32 -1.25
N VAL A 113 -9.14 -4.06 -0.81
CA VAL A 113 -9.76 -3.89 0.53
C VAL A 113 -8.73 -4.11 1.63
N VAL A 114 -7.92 -5.17 1.53
CA VAL A 114 -6.87 -5.45 2.52
C VAL A 114 -5.76 -4.38 2.46
N ALA A 115 -5.40 -3.90 1.27
CA ALA A 115 -4.41 -2.84 1.10
C ALA A 115 -4.88 -1.51 1.72
N ALA A 116 -6.18 -1.23 1.70
CA ALA A 116 -6.80 -0.11 2.42
C ALA A 116 -6.83 -0.30 3.95
N GLY A 117 -6.33 -1.43 4.46
CA GLY A 117 -6.35 -1.77 5.89
C GLY A 117 -7.71 -2.24 6.40
N SER A 118 -8.66 -2.50 5.51
CA SER A 118 -10.01 -2.99 5.81
C SER A 118 -10.08 -4.51 5.81
N VAL A 119 -11.12 -5.08 6.43
CA VAL A 119 -11.31 -6.53 6.51
C VAL A 119 -12.25 -6.98 5.39
N PRO A 120 -11.93 -8.02 4.59
CA PRO A 120 -12.86 -8.56 3.60
C PRO A 120 -14.22 -8.92 4.22
N GLY A 121 -15.29 -8.41 3.63
CA GLY A 121 -16.67 -8.50 4.12
C GLY A 121 -17.14 -7.27 4.93
N THR A 122 -16.25 -6.34 5.28
CA THR A 122 -16.59 -5.05 5.92
C THR A 122 -16.51 -3.90 4.92
N ASP A 123 -16.95 -2.70 5.32
CA ASP A 123 -16.74 -1.44 4.57
C ASP A 123 -17.21 -1.50 3.11
N GLY A 124 -18.32 -2.21 2.89
CA GLY A 124 -18.95 -2.34 1.56
C GLY A 124 -18.29 -3.38 0.63
N SER A 125 -17.40 -4.24 1.13
CA SER A 125 -16.76 -5.32 0.36
C SER A 125 -17.52 -6.65 0.38
N GLY A 126 -18.70 -6.71 1.02
CA GLY A 126 -19.53 -7.92 1.11
C GLY A 126 -19.82 -8.55 -0.25
N ASP A 127 -20.23 -7.74 -1.23
CA ASP A 127 -20.54 -8.20 -2.58
C ASP A 127 -19.36 -8.85 -3.31
N ALA A 128 -18.14 -8.41 -3.03
CA ALA A 128 -16.92 -9.00 -3.59
C ALA A 128 -16.55 -10.29 -2.87
N LEU A 129 -16.71 -10.33 -1.54
CA LEU A 129 -16.50 -11.55 -0.76
C LEU A 129 -17.49 -12.64 -1.15
N ASP A 130 -18.77 -12.32 -1.23
CA ASP A 130 -19.83 -13.25 -1.62
C ASP A 130 -19.57 -13.82 -3.03
N ALA A 131 -19.11 -12.98 -3.96
CA ALA A 131 -18.74 -13.42 -5.30
C ALA A 131 -17.52 -14.36 -5.30
N ALA A 132 -16.50 -14.07 -4.51
CA ALA A 132 -15.33 -14.93 -4.37
C ALA A 132 -15.67 -16.28 -3.73
N GLU A 133 -16.49 -16.29 -2.68
CA GLU A 133 -16.93 -17.52 -1.99
C GLU A 133 -17.86 -18.36 -2.87
N ALA A 134 -18.82 -17.72 -3.57
CA ALA A 134 -19.73 -18.41 -4.48
C ALA A 134 -19.01 -19.06 -5.68
N SER A 135 -17.83 -18.54 -6.03
CA SER A 135 -16.96 -19.08 -7.08
C SER A 135 -15.83 -19.95 -6.54
N ASP A 136 -15.81 -20.26 -5.23
CA ASP A 136 -14.78 -21.05 -4.53
C ASP A 136 -13.33 -20.54 -4.73
N ARG A 137 -13.18 -19.24 -5.02
CA ARG A 137 -11.89 -18.60 -5.28
C ARG A 137 -11.15 -18.18 -4.02
N VAL A 138 -11.86 -18.12 -2.90
CA VAL A 138 -11.27 -17.80 -1.61
C VAL A 138 -11.79 -18.73 -0.51
N ARG A 139 -10.90 -19.01 0.44
CA ARG A 139 -11.23 -19.76 1.64
C ARG A 139 -10.50 -19.18 2.84
N ARG A 140 -11.25 -18.87 3.88
CA ARG A 140 -10.66 -18.38 5.13
C ARG A 140 -10.07 -19.53 5.94
N ARG A 141 -8.77 -19.47 6.25
CA ARG A 141 -8.05 -20.50 7.01
C ARG A 141 -7.18 -19.89 8.12
N PRO A 142 -6.76 -20.65 9.14
CA PRO A 142 -5.65 -20.23 10.01
C PRO A 142 -4.39 -19.96 9.18
N GLY A 143 -3.45 -19.18 9.72
CA GLY A 143 -2.18 -18.87 9.06
C GLY A 143 -1.88 -17.39 9.00
N VAL A 144 -0.91 -17.05 8.16
CA VAL A 144 -0.38 -15.71 7.94
C VAL A 144 -0.55 -15.34 6.47
N ALA A 145 -0.96 -14.11 6.20
CA ALA A 145 -1.06 -13.54 4.88
C ALA A 145 0.34 -13.31 4.30
N ILE A 146 0.73 -14.17 3.36
CA ILE A 146 1.96 -14.06 2.58
C ILE A 146 1.64 -14.38 1.12
N PRO A 147 2.41 -13.85 0.15
CA PRO A 147 2.14 -14.09 -1.26
C PRO A 147 2.69 -15.43 -1.79
N THR A 148 3.62 -16.05 -1.07
CA THR A 148 4.40 -17.20 -1.54
C THR A 148 4.24 -18.42 -0.63
N ALA A 149 4.51 -19.60 -1.18
CA ALA A 149 4.59 -20.84 -0.39
C ALA A 149 5.89 -20.94 0.43
N ASP A 150 6.95 -20.21 0.04
CA ASP A 150 8.16 -20.08 0.85
C ASP A 150 7.89 -19.16 2.04
N LEU A 151 7.59 -19.77 3.20
CA LEU A 151 7.27 -19.06 4.43
C LEU A 151 8.38 -18.10 4.88
N ALA A 152 9.65 -18.47 4.67
CA ALA A 152 10.77 -17.66 5.14
C ALA A 152 10.90 -16.38 4.29
N ASP A 153 10.81 -16.54 2.96
CA ASP A 153 10.76 -15.41 2.02
C ASP A 153 9.55 -14.52 2.29
N GLY A 154 8.37 -15.15 2.45
CA GLY A 154 7.10 -14.52 2.81
C GLY A 154 7.21 -13.61 4.03
N LEU A 155 7.71 -14.16 5.15
CA LEU A 155 7.79 -13.46 6.43
C LEU A 155 8.88 -12.39 6.47
N ALA A 156 10.02 -12.62 5.80
CA ALA A 156 11.12 -11.67 5.80
C ALA A 156 10.77 -10.40 5.02
N ALA A 157 10.10 -10.54 3.87
CA ALA A 157 9.75 -9.42 3.02
C ALA A 157 8.38 -8.79 3.33
N SER A 158 7.46 -9.47 4.03
CA SER A 158 6.13 -8.91 4.23
C SER A 158 6.13 -7.61 5.00
N THR A 159 5.34 -6.64 4.52
CA THR A 159 5.15 -5.34 5.19
C THR A 159 3.84 -5.31 6.00
N LEU A 160 3.14 -6.44 6.10
CA LEU A 160 1.95 -6.59 6.93
C LEU A 160 2.28 -6.87 8.40
N VAL A 161 3.52 -7.25 8.69
CA VAL A 161 4.00 -7.61 10.03
C VAL A 161 5.37 -6.99 10.30
N ARG A 162 5.71 -6.85 11.59
CA ARG A 162 7.07 -6.56 12.03
C ARG A 162 7.47 -7.53 13.15
N THR A 163 8.22 -8.54 12.78
CA THR A 163 8.80 -9.59 13.63
C THR A 163 10.31 -9.36 13.81
N PRO A 164 11.00 -10.03 14.75
CA PRO A 164 12.46 -9.91 14.90
C PRO A 164 13.28 -10.29 13.65
N TYR A 165 12.71 -11.07 12.72
CA TYR A 165 13.36 -11.54 11.50
C TYR A 165 12.86 -10.84 10.22
N SER A 166 11.98 -9.84 10.30
CA SER A 166 11.63 -9.09 9.09
C SER A 166 12.86 -8.36 8.56
N GLY A 167 13.08 -8.41 7.25
CA GLY A 167 14.31 -7.94 6.59
C GLY A 167 15.40 -9.01 6.44
N ASP A 168 15.27 -10.19 7.05
CA ASP A 168 16.29 -11.24 7.02
C ASP A 168 15.68 -12.64 6.75
N PRO A 169 15.74 -13.13 5.50
CA PRO A 169 15.24 -14.46 5.13
C PRO A 169 15.92 -15.62 5.87
N GLU A 170 17.20 -15.48 6.23
CA GLU A 170 17.92 -16.53 6.96
C GLU A 170 17.47 -16.59 8.42
N ALA A 171 17.28 -15.42 9.06
CA ALA A 171 16.69 -15.36 10.41
C ALA A 171 15.26 -15.90 10.42
N ALA A 172 14.45 -15.60 9.39
CA ALA A 172 13.10 -16.13 9.26
C ALA A 172 13.11 -17.66 9.13
N ARG A 173 14.03 -18.21 8.32
CA ARG A 173 14.20 -19.66 8.18
C ARG A 173 14.63 -20.31 9.50
N ALA A 174 15.53 -19.69 10.24
CA ALA A 174 15.96 -20.17 11.55
C ALA A 174 14.80 -20.24 12.54
N ALA A 175 13.99 -19.17 12.64
CA ALA A 175 12.80 -19.14 13.49
C ALA A 175 11.77 -20.22 13.10
N LEU A 176 11.53 -20.41 11.80
CA LEU A 176 10.61 -21.43 11.29
C LEU A 176 11.10 -22.86 11.54
N ALA A 177 12.41 -23.10 11.51
CA ALA A 177 12.98 -24.42 11.75
C ALA A 177 12.66 -24.94 13.17
N GLU A 178 12.53 -24.04 14.16
CA GLU A 178 12.17 -24.39 15.53
C GLU A 178 10.73 -24.92 15.65
N LEU A 179 9.81 -24.51 14.77
CA LEU A 179 8.44 -24.98 14.76
C LEU A 179 8.28 -26.42 14.23
N GLY A 180 9.28 -26.94 13.51
CA GLY A 180 9.24 -28.28 12.91
C GLY A 180 8.02 -28.48 12.01
N LEU A 181 7.69 -27.49 11.18
CA LEU A 181 6.52 -27.53 10.31
C LEU A 181 6.64 -28.64 9.26
N PRO A 182 5.53 -29.34 8.94
CA PRO A 182 5.50 -30.27 7.82
C PRO A 182 5.67 -29.54 6.48
N ALA A 183 6.08 -30.26 5.43
CA ALA A 183 6.19 -29.70 4.08
C ALA A 183 4.82 -29.24 3.55
N ASP A 184 3.77 -30.02 3.79
CA ASP A 184 2.39 -29.65 3.51
C ASP A 184 1.73 -29.15 4.79
N LEU A 185 1.31 -27.89 4.79
CA LEU A 185 0.73 -27.25 5.97
C LEU A 185 -0.76 -27.56 6.08
N ASP A 186 -1.13 -28.27 7.15
CA ASP A 186 -2.52 -28.39 7.58
C ASP A 186 -2.96 -27.19 8.43
N ASP A 187 -4.23 -27.17 8.83
CA ASP A 187 -4.79 -26.08 9.65
C ASP A 187 -4.08 -25.92 11.01
N ASP A 188 -3.51 -26.99 11.56
CA ASP A 188 -2.77 -26.95 12.82
C ASP A 188 -1.37 -26.36 12.63
N ALA A 189 -0.65 -26.77 11.59
CA ALA A 189 0.62 -26.19 11.20
C ALA A 189 0.49 -24.69 10.88
N HIS A 190 -0.56 -24.31 10.15
CA HIS A 190 -0.88 -22.91 9.92
C HIS A 190 -1.22 -22.14 11.21
N ARG A 191 -1.92 -22.77 12.16
CA ARG A 191 -2.21 -22.15 13.45
C ARG A 191 -0.93 -21.95 14.27
N ARG A 192 -0.02 -22.92 14.28
CA ARG A 192 1.30 -22.79 14.94
C ARG A 192 2.12 -21.65 14.35
N LEU A 193 2.17 -21.55 13.02
CA LEU A 193 2.80 -20.43 12.32
C LEU A 193 2.18 -19.08 12.72
N ALA A 194 0.85 -18.98 12.68
CA ALA A 194 0.14 -17.77 13.07
C ALA A 194 0.40 -17.37 14.52
N SER A 195 0.44 -18.35 15.43
CA SER A 195 0.73 -18.11 16.85
C SER A 195 2.16 -17.61 17.06
N LEU A 196 3.15 -18.18 16.37
CA LEU A 196 4.54 -17.70 16.42
C LEU A 196 4.59 -16.22 16.01
N VAL A 197 4.07 -15.89 14.82
CA VAL A 197 4.09 -14.52 14.31
C VAL A 197 3.34 -13.55 15.24
N ALA A 198 2.18 -13.95 15.76
CA ALA A 198 1.43 -13.10 16.69
C ALA A 198 2.21 -12.78 17.97
N VAL A 199 2.88 -13.78 18.55
CA VAL A 199 3.72 -13.60 19.75
C VAL A 199 4.95 -12.76 19.40
N ASP A 200 5.66 -13.10 18.33
CA ASP A 200 6.88 -12.38 17.91
C ASP A 200 6.62 -10.90 17.61
N VAL A 201 5.46 -10.56 17.02
CA VAL A 201 5.09 -9.15 16.78
C VAL A 201 4.75 -8.43 18.09
N ALA A 202 4.00 -9.07 18.98
CA ALA A 202 3.53 -8.45 20.22
C ALA A 202 4.66 -8.28 21.26
N ASP A 203 5.59 -9.24 21.32
CA ASP A 203 6.69 -9.29 22.28
C ASP A 203 8.00 -8.71 21.71
N ALA A 204 8.01 -8.22 20.46
CA ALA A 204 9.20 -7.62 19.86
C ALA A 204 9.73 -6.43 20.69
N ASP A 205 11.05 -6.30 20.76
CA ASP A 205 11.71 -5.19 21.45
C ASP A 205 11.28 -3.84 20.87
N GLY A 206 10.57 -3.02 21.64
CA GLY A 206 10.03 -1.74 21.19
C GLY A 206 8.69 -1.84 20.46
N ALA A 207 7.98 -2.97 20.56
CA ALA A 207 6.60 -3.09 20.14
C ALA A 207 5.70 -2.13 20.94
N SER A 208 4.78 -1.47 20.24
CA SER A 208 3.73 -0.67 20.85
C SER A 208 2.53 -1.54 21.24
N ALA A 209 1.65 -1.05 22.11
CA ALA A 209 0.39 -1.73 22.40
C ALA A 209 -0.49 -1.97 21.15
N ARG A 210 -0.29 -1.16 20.09
CA ARG A 210 -1.00 -1.27 18.81
C ARG A 210 -0.54 -2.47 17.98
N ALA A 211 0.69 -2.96 18.18
CA ALA A 211 1.28 -4.04 17.39
C ALA A 211 0.39 -5.31 17.39
N ALA A 212 -0.18 -5.65 18.54
CA ALA A 212 -1.08 -6.79 18.72
C ALA A 212 -2.39 -6.67 17.91
N THR A 213 -2.90 -5.46 17.71
CA THR A 213 -4.07 -5.22 16.84
C THR A 213 -3.66 -5.13 15.37
N ALA A 214 -2.51 -4.53 15.08
CA ALA A 214 -2.01 -4.39 13.70
C ALA A 214 -1.75 -5.75 13.05
N VAL A 215 -1.17 -6.72 13.80
CA VAL A 215 -0.88 -8.07 13.28
C VAL A 215 -2.15 -8.83 12.91
N GLU A 216 -3.31 -8.54 13.49
CA GLU A 216 -4.57 -9.24 13.17
C GLU A 216 -4.91 -9.18 11.68
N ARG A 217 -4.50 -8.11 10.97
CA ARG A 217 -4.67 -7.96 9.52
C ARG A 217 -3.92 -9.02 8.70
N ALA A 218 -2.80 -9.52 9.24
CA ALA A 218 -2.02 -10.58 8.62
C ALA A 218 -2.51 -11.97 9.03
N LEU A 219 -3.34 -12.10 10.07
CA LEU A 219 -3.74 -13.40 10.61
C LEU A 219 -5.07 -13.89 10.03
N ARG A 220 -5.22 -15.21 9.99
CA ARG A 220 -6.41 -15.90 9.46
C ARG A 220 -6.81 -15.41 8.05
N PRO A 221 -5.88 -15.49 7.09
CA PRO A 221 -6.06 -14.93 5.75
C PRO A 221 -7.13 -15.67 4.95
N TYR A 222 -7.58 -15.03 3.88
CA TYR A 222 -8.23 -15.70 2.76
C TYR A 222 -7.14 -16.27 1.85
N ALA A 223 -7.01 -17.59 1.84
CA ALA A 223 -6.28 -18.29 0.79
C ALA A 223 -7.04 -18.14 -0.52
N THR A 224 -6.34 -18.10 -1.64
CA THR A 224 -6.97 -17.93 -2.96
C THR A 224 -6.34 -18.84 -4.02
N ASP A 225 -7.07 -19.06 -5.10
CA ASP A 225 -6.61 -19.74 -6.31
C ASP A 225 -5.99 -18.79 -7.34
N GLY A 226 -5.88 -17.50 -7.00
CA GLY A 226 -5.27 -16.47 -7.83
C GLY A 226 -3.74 -16.60 -7.95
N PRO A 227 -3.07 -15.55 -8.46
CA PRO A 227 -1.63 -15.60 -8.74
C PRO A 227 -0.73 -15.70 -7.49
N PHE A 228 -1.29 -15.57 -6.28
CA PHE A 228 -0.57 -15.59 -5.01
C PHE A 228 -1.34 -16.40 -3.95
N GLU A 229 -0.62 -16.90 -2.94
CA GLU A 229 -1.18 -17.81 -1.93
C GLU A 229 -2.34 -17.24 -1.10
N THR A 230 -2.36 -15.92 -0.89
CA THR A 230 -3.37 -15.26 -0.07
C THR A 230 -3.76 -13.89 -0.62
N VAL A 231 -5.01 -13.49 -0.36
CA VAL A 231 -5.53 -12.15 -0.67
C VAL A 231 -4.68 -11.05 -0.01
N GLY A 232 -4.27 -11.25 1.24
CA GLY A 232 -3.43 -10.28 1.94
C GLY A 232 -2.01 -10.22 1.40
N GLY A 233 -1.43 -11.35 0.98
CA GLY A 233 -0.15 -11.37 0.26
C GLY A 233 -0.24 -10.62 -1.07
N TYR A 234 -1.35 -10.78 -1.80
CA TYR A 234 -1.59 -10.00 -3.02
C TYR A 234 -1.70 -8.50 -2.71
N ALA A 235 -2.42 -8.12 -1.65
CA ALA A 235 -2.51 -6.73 -1.20
C ALA A 235 -1.14 -6.11 -0.88
N ASP A 236 -0.27 -6.84 -0.20
CA ASP A 236 1.10 -6.43 0.13
C ASP A 236 1.93 -6.18 -1.15
N ILE A 237 1.78 -7.05 -2.16
CA ILE A 237 2.40 -6.87 -3.47
C ILE A 237 1.88 -5.62 -4.18
N LEU A 238 0.56 -5.43 -4.23
CA LEU A 238 -0.03 -4.27 -4.92
C LEU A 238 0.41 -2.95 -4.29
N ASP A 239 0.49 -2.89 -2.96
CA ASP A 239 0.93 -1.69 -2.26
C ASP A 239 2.42 -1.38 -2.50
N ALA A 240 3.28 -2.41 -2.55
CA ALA A 240 4.70 -2.24 -2.92
C ALA A 240 4.85 -1.78 -4.38
N LEU A 241 4.18 -2.45 -5.32
CA LEU A 241 4.29 -2.15 -6.75
C LEU A 241 3.69 -0.79 -7.11
N ALA A 242 2.71 -0.28 -6.37
CA ALA A 242 2.17 1.06 -6.59
C ALA A 242 3.25 2.15 -6.50
N ARG A 243 4.32 1.92 -5.73
CA ARG A 243 5.42 2.86 -5.51
C ARG A 243 6.67 2.52 -6.33
N GLU A 244 7.01 1.23 -6.41
CA GLU A 244 8.24 0.77 -7.06
C GLU A 244 8.09 0.64 -8.59
N ALA A 245 7.01 0.00 -9.03
CA ALA A 245 6.83 -0.41 -10.42
C ALA A 245 5.34 -0.38 -10.80
N PRO A 246 4.72 0.82 -10.84
CA PRO A 246 3.28 0.95 -11.01
C PRO A 246 2.78 0.34 -12.33
N GLY A 247 3.60 0.34 -13.39
CA GLY A 247 3.25 -0.34 -14.64
C GLY A 247 3.09 -1.86 -14.47
N THR A 248 3.96 -2.49 -13.69
CA THR A 248 3.87 -3.92 -13.33
C THR A 248 2.63 -4.17 -12.48
N GLY A 249 2.37 -3.33 -11.48
CA GLY A 249 1.17 -3.44 -10.64
C GLY A 249 -0.12 -3.31 -11.44
N VAL A 250 -0.21 -2.33 -12.35
CA VAL A 250 -1.38 -2.16 -13.23
C VAL A 250 -1.55 -3.36 -14.15
N ALA A 251 -0.47 -3.87 -14.75
CA ALA A 251 -0.54 -5.07 -15.59
C ALA A 251 -1.05 -6.29 -14.80
N LEU A 252 -0.54 -6.48 -13.58
CA LEU A 252 -0.92 -7.57 -12.68
C LEU A 252 -2.40 -7.50 -12.25
N ALA A 253 -2.90 -6.31 -11.88
CA ALA A 253 -4.29 -6.12 -11.48
C ALA A 253 -5.28 -6.24 -12.65
N LEU A 254 -4.82 -5.97 -13.87
CA LEU A 254 -5.62 -6.01 -15.07
C LEU A 254 -5.72 -7.42 -15.68
N ASP A 255 -4.67 -8.22 -15.57
CA ASP A 255 -4.60 -9.55 -16.16
C ASP A 255 -5.33 -10.59 -15.28
N ALA A 256 -6.22 -11.36 -15.90
CA ALA A 256 -6.95 -12.41 -15.21
C ALA A 256 -6.07 -13.66 -14.95
N ASP A 257 -5.06 -13.85 -15.78
CA ASP A 257 -4.13 -14.98 -15.74
C ASP A 257 -2.71 -14.48 -16.04
N PRO A 258 -2.10 -13.76 -15.09
CA PRO A 258 -0.80 -13.14 -15.30
C PRO A 258 0.28 -14.19 -15.57
N SER A 259 1.10 -13.92 -16.59
CA SER A 259 2.22 -14.80 -16.95
C SER A 259 3.19 -15.01 -15.79
N ASP A 260 3.93 -16.13 -15.82
CA ASP A 260 4.95 -16.43 -14.81
C ASP A 260 6.04 -15.34 -14.74
N ASP A 261 6.40 -14.73 -15.88
CA ASP A 261 7.34 -13.60 -15.92
C ASP A 261 6.79 -12.37 -15.18
N LEU A 262 5.51 -12.04 -15.38
CA LEU A 262 4.86 -10.93 -14.69
C LEU A 262 4.75 -11.21 -13.19
N ARG A 263 4.40 -12.45 -12.81
CA ARG A 263 4.35 -12.88 -11.40
C ARG A 263 5.72 -12.81 -10.73
N THR A 264 6.77 -13.23 -11.44
CA THR A 264 8.15 -13.17 -10.96
C THR A 264 8.58 -11.71 -10.75
N ALA A 265 8.34 -10.84 -11.74
CA ALA A 265 8.64 -9.41 -11.62
C ALA A 265 7.88 -8.74 -10.46
N ALA A 266 6.63 -9.14 -10.22
CA ALA A 266 5.84 -8.66 -9.09
C ALA A 266 6.42 -9.09 -7.74
N LEU A 267 6.81 -10.36 -7.59
CA LEU A 267 7.43 -10.89 -6.38
C LEU A 267 8.80 -10.25 -6.12
N ASP A 268 9.61 -10.05 -7.15
CA ASP A 268 10.92 -9.42 -7.02
C ASP A 268 10.82 -7.96 -6.59
N GLY A 269 9.87 -7.21 -7.16
CA GLY A 269 9.58 -5.83 -6.73
C GLY A 269 9.11 -5.76 -5.28
N TRP A 270 8.16 -6.61 -4.88
CA TRP A 270 7.68 -6.69 -3.50
C TRP A 270 8.78 -7.09 -2.52
N ARG A 271 9.59 -8.10 -2.85
CA ARG A 271 10.70 -8.57 -2.01
C ARG A 271 11.73 -7.46 -1.80
N SER A 272 12.13 -6.80 -2.89
CA SER A 272 13.11 -5.72 -2.83
C SER A 272 12.61 -4.58 -1.95
N HIS A 273 11.35 -4.18 -2.13
CA HIS A 273 10.70 -3.13 -1.33
C HIS A 273 10.62 -3.49 0.16
N GLY A 274 10.10 -4.67 0.48
CA GLY A 274 9.89 -5.11 1.85
C GLY A 274 11.20 -5.25 2.62
N LEU A 275 12.22 -5.87 2.01
CA LEU A 275 13.55 -5.96 2.60
C LEU A 275 14.21 -4.59 2.76
N ALA A 276 14.01 -3.66 1.83
CA ALA A 276 14.53 -2.29 1.96
C ALA A 276 13.84 -1.53 3.10
N ALA A 277 12.51 -1.64 3.24
CA ALA A 277 11.76 -0.99 4.31
C ALA A 277 12.16 -1.48 5.71
N HIS A 278 12.29 -2.79 5.89
CA HIS A 278 12.72 -3.36 7.18
C HIS A 278 14.17 -2.99 7.51
N ARG A 279 15.10 -3.07 6.54
CA ARG A 279 16.50 -2.63 6.74
C ARG A 279 16.58 -1.15 7.10
N ALA A 280 15.82 -0.30 6.42
CA ALA A 280 15.77 1.13 6.72
C ALA A 280 15.25 1.39 8.14
N LEU A 281 14.21 0.66 8.56
CA LEU A 281 13.66 0.77 9.92
C LEU A 281 14.65 0.27 10.99
N ASP A 282 15.42 -0.77 10.71
CA ASP A 282 16.41 -1.32 11.66
C ASP A 282 17.63 -0.44 11.83
N ALA A 283 18.03 0.27 10.78
CA ALA A 283 19.07 1.30 10.85
C ALA A 283 18.55 2.63 11.44
N ALA A 284 17.24 2.79 11.63
CA ALA A 284 16.64 4.07 11.95
C ALA A 284 16.98 4.56 13.37
N THR A 285 17.26 5.85 13.49
CA THR A 285 17.26 6.51 14.81
C THR A 285 15.88 7.07 15.09
N THR A 286 15.23 6.62 16.16
CA THR A 286 13.88 7.07 16.53
C THR A 286 13.90 8.16 17.60
N GLY A 287 12.97 9.12 17.49
CA GLY A 287 12.74 10.17 18.48
C GLY A 287 11.25 10.38 18.69
N ARG A 288 10.82 10.40 19.94
CA ARG A 288 9.42 10.66 20.32
C ARG A 288 9.23 12.15 20.62
N TYR A 289 8.15 12.70 20.11
CA TYR A 289 7.71 14.07 20.34
C TYR A 289 6.22 14.08 20.72
N ASP A 290 5.70 15.25 21.09
CA ASP A 290 4.28 15.39 21.40
C ASP A 290 3.43 15.06 20.16
N GLY A 291 2.59 14.03 20.26
CA GLY A 291 1.71 13.57 19.18
C GLY A 291 2.37 12.79 18.03
N CYS A 292 3.69 12.65 17.98
CA CYS A 292 4.34 11.89 16.91
C CYS A 292 5.66 11.19 17.26
N VAL A 293 5.94 10.09 16.57
CA VAL A 293 7.27 9.45 16.54
C VAL A 293 7.94 9.74 15.21
N VAL A 294 9.21 10.16 15.24
CA VAL A 294 10.02 10.36 14.04
C VAL A 294 11.07 9.27 13.95
N ALA A 295 11.11 8.55 12.84
CA ALA A 295 12.17 7.63 12.46
C ALA A 295 13.05 8.32 11.40
N ARG A 296 14.32 8.57 11.75
CA ARG A 296 15.31 9.08 10.81
C ARG A 296 16.04 7.90 10.18
N VAL A 297 15.94 7.80 8.85
CA VAL A 297 16.55 6.76 8.03
C VAL A 297 17.57 7.40 7.09
N ASP A 298 18.45 6.57 6.55
CA ASP A 298 19.44 6.98 5.55
C ASP A 298 19.41 6.00 4.38
N ILE A 299 18.31 6.06 3.62
CA ILE A 299 18.08 5.19 2.45
C ILE A 299 18.94 5.68 1.29
N ALA A 300 18.99 7.01 1.10
CA ALA A 300 19.73 7.61 0.00
C ALA A 300 21.24 7.74 0.26
N GLY A 301 21.67 7.90 1.52
CA GLY A 301 23.08 8.13 1.87
C GLY A 301 23.85 6.92 2.39
N GLY A 302 23.19 5.75 2.54
CA GLY A 302 23.86 4.55 3.02
C GLY A 302 24.97 4.06 2.09
N ASP A 303 26.14 3.72 2.66
CA ASP A 303 27.22 2.99 1.97
C ASP A 303 26.65 1.68 1.42
N ARG A 304 26.20 1.67 0.15
CA ARG A 304 25.82 0.45 -0.57
C ARG A 304 27.11 -0.29 -0.90
N PRO A 305 27.46 -1.39 -0.21
CA PRO A 305 28.82 -1.95 -0.30
C PRO A 305 29.13 -2.62 -1.64
N ASP A 306 28.13 -2.84 -2.51
CA ASP A 306 28.27 -3.67 -3.73
C ASP A 306 27.46 -3.17 -4.95
N GLU A 307 26.85 -1.98 -4.91
CA GLU A 307 26.15 -1.39 -6.06
C GLU A 307 26.91 -0.11 -6.45
N GLY A 308 27.74 -0.20 -7.50
CA GLY A 308 28.57 0.92 -7.96
C GLY A 308 27.76 2.19 -8.24
N ASP A 309 28.34 3.36 -7.95
CA ASP A 309 27.84 4.72 -8.19
C ASP A 309 26.35 4.77 -8.62
N ALA A 310 25.43 4.49 -7.68
CA ALA A 310 24.03 4.79 -7.89
C ALA A 310 23.92 6.30 -8.11
N ASP A 311 23.31 6.73 -9.23
CA ASP A 311 23.08 8.15 -9.49
C ASP A 311 22.21 8.71 -8.37
N ASP A 312 22.44 9.97 -7.96
CA ASP A 312 21.69 10.63 -6.88
C ASP A 312 20.16 10.59 -7.13
N GLY A 313 19.77 10.49 -8.41
CA GLY A 313 18.39 10.32 -8.85
C GLY A 313 17.74 8.98 -8.48
N ASP A 314 18.49 7.88 -8.48
CA ASP A 314 17.98 6.54 -8.14
C ASP A 314 17.83 6.41 -6.61
N ALA A 315 18.82 6.87 -5.85
CA ALA A 315 18.76 6.92 -4.39
C ALA A 315 17.54 7.73 -3.88
N ALA A 316 17.25 8.88 -4.51
CA ALA A 316 16.08 9.69 -4.18
C ALA A 316 14.76 9.02 -4.59
N ARG A 317 14.75 8.17 -5.62
CA ARG A 317 13.59 7.37 -6.04
C ARG A 317 13.31 6.26 -5.03
N ASP A 318 14.35 5.52 -4.63
CA ASP A 318 14.26 4.45 -3.65
C ASP A 318 13.71 4.99 -2.32
N ALA A 319 14.23 6.12 -1.85
CA ALA A 319 13.72 6.79 -0.66
C ALA A 319 12.25 7.21 -0.80
N ALA A 320 11.85 7.73 -1.96
CA ALA A 320 10.46 8.12 -2.20
C ALA A 320 9.49 6.93 -2.14
N ALA A 321 9.91 5.77 -2.63
CA ALA A 321 9.09 4.56 -2.62
C ALA A 321 8.99 3.95 -1.21
N VAL A 322 10.09 3.90 -0.46
CA VAL A 322 10.19 3.16 0.81
C VAL A 322 9.72 3.94 2.04
N LEU A 323 9.92 5.27 2.08
CA LEU A 323 9.56 6.10 3.25
C LEU A 323 8.09 5.95 3.72
N PRO A 324 7.08 5.91 2.82
CA PRO A 324 5.68 5.69 3.23
C PRO A 324 5.48 4.38 3.99
N THR A 325 6.14 3.31 3.54
CA THR A 325 6.08 1.99 4.19
C THR A 325 6.76 2.02 5.55
N VAL A 326 7.93 2.67 5.67
CA VAL A 326 8.60 2.85 6.98
C VAL A 326 7.71 3.62 7.94
N ALA A 327 7.12 4.73 7.52
CA ALA A 327 6.21 5.52 8.37
C ALA A 327 5.02 4.67 8.84
N ARG A 328 4.44 3.86 7.93
CA ARG A 328 3.35 2.93 8.25
C ARG A 328 3.77 1.86 9.26
N LEU A 329 4.92 1.21 9.06
CA LEU A 329 5.44 0.18 9.98
C LEU A 329 5.74 0.76 11.36
N VAL A 330 6.33 1.95 11.43
CA VAL A 330 6.56 2.66 12.69
C VAL A 330 5.22 2.96 13.37
N ARG A 331 4.23 3.49 12.63
CA ARG A 331 2.89 3.76 13.16
C ARG A 331 2.25 2.50 13.73
N ASP A 332 2.29 1.39 13.00
CA ASP A 332 1.55 0.18 13.35
C ASP A 332 2.22 -0.61 14.47
N PHE A 333 3.56 -0.69 14.47
CA PHE A 333 4.28 -1.62 15.34
C PHE A 333 5.15 -0.94 16.40
N ARG A 334 5.66 0.28 16.19
CA ARG A 334 6.63 0.91 17.10
C ARG A 334 6.09 2.13 17.86
N SER A 335 5.10 2.82 17.31
CA SER A 335 4.68 4.12 17.80
C SER A 335 3.53 4.01 18.81
N PRO A 336 3.70 4.55 20.04
CA PRO A 336 2.57 4.79 20.93
C PRO A 336 1.76 6.03 20.52
N GLU A 337 2.29 6.86 19.62
CA GLU A 337 1.68 8.11 19.17
C GLU A 337 0.70 7.87 18.01
N PRO A 338 -0.24 8.80 17.78
CA PRO A 338 -1.17 8.69 16.65
C PRO A 338 -0.50 8.88 15.29
N VAL A 339 0.62 9.61 15.23
CA VAL A 339 1.37 9.88 13.99
C VAL A 339 2.77 9.28 14.05
N ALA A 340 3.22 8.70 12.94
CA ALA A 340 4.61 8.36 12.71
C ALA A 340 5.13 9.06 11.45
N ILE A 341 6.37 9.54 11.50
CA ILE A 341 7.03 10.26 10.40
C ILE A 341 8.36 9.57 10.12
N ALA A 342 8.57 9.11 8.90
CA ALA A 342 9.86 8.65 8.41
C ALA A 342 10.54 9.78 7.64
N VAL A 343 11.81 10.07 7.94
CA VAL A 343 12.57 11.16 7.33
C VAL A 343 13.88 10.64 6.80
N ASP A 344 14.18 10.93 5.55
CA ASP A 344 15.50 10.76 4.95
C ASP A 344 16.09 12.15 4.70
N GLU A 345 17.11 12.51 5.49
CA GLU A 345 17.72 13.83 5.42
C GLU A 345 18.58 14.00 4.17
N SER A 346 19.26 12.93 3.76
CA SER A 346 20.10 12.85 2.56
C SER A 346 19.27 13.04 1.28
N ALA A 347 18.09 12.43 1.23
CA ALA A 347 17.15 12.58 0.12
C ALA A 347 16.32 13.86 0.17
N GLY A 348 16.32 14.58 1.31
CA GLY A 348 15.48 15.76 1.53
C GLY A 348 13.98 15.42 1.49
N ARG A 349 13.59 14.26 2.01
CA ARG A 349 12.23 13.71 1.91
C ARG A 349 11.71 13.22 3.25
N LEU A 350 10.39 13.27 3.41
CA LEU A 350 9.70 12.60 4.51
C LEU A 350 8.35 12.03 4.07
N ALA A 351 7.89 11.03 4.80
CA ALA A 351 6.54 10.50 4.72
C ALA A 351 5.94 10.34 6.12
N ALA A 352 4.64 10.49 6.24
CA ALA A 352 3.90 10.44 7.48
C ALA A 352 2.68 9.53 7.35
N ALA A 353 2.36 8.82 8.43
CA ALA A 353 1.20 7.96 8.55
C ALA A 353 0.52 8.20 9.90
N ALA A 354 -0.80 8.36 9.88
CA ALA A 354 -1.66 8.54 11.04
C ALA A 354 -2.61 7.35 11.21
N VAL A 355 -3.13 7.18 12.43
CA VAL A 355 -4.21 6.23 12.74
C VAL A 355 -5.61 6.79 12.48
N GLU A 356 -5.72 8.10 12.39
CA GLU A 356 -6.96 8.85 12.18
C GLU A 356 -6.79 9.83 11.01
N PRO A 357 -7.89 10.26 10.38
CA PRO A 357 -7.87 11.23 9.29
C PRO A 357 -7.52 12.64 9.80
N LEU A 358 -6.22 12.93 9.93
CA LEU A 358 -5.70 14.20 10.45
C LEU A 358 -5.39 15.25 9.36
N GLY A 359 -5.69 14.96 8.10
CA GLY A 359 -5.38 15.88 7.00
C GLY A 359 -3.88 15.91 6.64
N LEU A 360 -3.15 14.80 6.81
CA LEU A 360 -1.69 14.75 6.61
C LEU A 360 -1.26 15.25 5.23
N GLY A 361 -1.99 14.92 4.18
CA GLY A 361 -1.70 15.36 2.82
C GLY A 361 -1.79 16.88 2.65
N ASP A 362 -2.77 17.54 3.28
CA ASP A 362 -2.90 18.99 3.24
C ASP A 362 -1.79 19.67 4.02
N ALA A 363 -1.45 19.12 5.20
CA ALA A 363 -0.32 19.58 6.00
C ALA A 363 0.99 19.46 5.20
N CYS A 364 1.25 18.31 4.58
CA CYS A 364 2.43 18.08 3.74
C CYS A 364 2.48 19.04 2.54
N ARG A 365 1.36 19.25 1.83
CA ARG A 365 1.30 20.21 0.72
C ARG A 365 1.56 21.65 1.16
N SER A 366 1.12 22.03 2.37
CA SER A 366 1.31 23.40 2.89
C SER A 366 2.76 23.70 3.28
N VAL A 367 3.52 22.69 3.69
CA VAL A 367 4.90 22.81 4.16
C VAL A 367 5.92 22.49 3.06
N ALA A 368 5.55 21.68 2.07
CA ALA A 368 6.43 21.28 0.98
C ALA A 368 6.97 22.48 0.21
N THR A 369 8.28 22.48 -0.05
CA THR A 369 8.91 23.49 -0.89
C THR A 369 9.21 22.99 -2.30
N ALA A 370 9.28 21.67 -2.51
CA ALA A 370 9.32 21.07 -3.84
C ALA A 370 7.98 20.44 -4.22
N THR A 371 7.64 19.31 -3.61
CA THR A 371 6.40 18.57 -3.86
C THR A 371 5.83 18.06 -2.54
N GLY A 372 4.50 18.10 -2.41
CA GLY A 372 3.77 17.54 -1.27
C GLY A 372 2.61 16.71 -1.79
N TRP A 373 2.24 15.66 -1.06
CA TRP A 373 1.24 14.70 -1.47
C TRP A 373 0.55 14.07 -0.26
N GLY A 374 -0.59 13.39 -0.49
CA GLY A 374 -1.26 12.60 0.54
C GLY A 374 -2.78 12.76 0.61
N THR A 375 -3.34 11.97 1.54
CA THR A 375 -4.75 11.90 1.94
C THR A 375 -4.91 12.41 3.39
N ALA A 376 -6.02 12.12 4.06
CA ALA A 376 -6.18 12.50 5.46
C ALA A 376 -5.26 11.72 6.41
N GLU A 377 -4.98 10.44 6.13
CA GLU A 377 -4.27 9.50 7.00
C GLU A 377 -2.80 9.31 6.63
N ARG A 378 -2.38 9.73 5.43
CA ARG A 378 -1.00 9.61 4.96
C ARG A 378 -0.59 10.81 4.13
N GLY A 379 0.70 11.10 4.11
CA GLY A 379 1.23 12.10 3.20
C GLY A 379 2.74 12.10 3.19
N GLY A 380 3.32 12.92 2.33
CA GLY A 380 4.75 13.10 2.29
C GLY A 380 5.12 14.35 1.52
N LEU A 381 6.39 14.73 1.65
CA LEU A 381 6.91 15.92 1.00
C LEU A 381 8.38 15.76 0.66
N ALA A 382 8.81 16.59 -0.29
CA ALA A 382 10.20 16.83 -0.63
C ALA A 382 10.52 18.32 -0.47
N VAL A 383 11.75 18.61 -0.05
CA VAL A 383 12.31 19.97 -0.03
C VAL A 383 13.33 20.14 -1.16
N ARG A 384 13.59 21.38 -1.58
CA ARG A 384 14.63 21.64 -2.59
C ARG A 384 16.03 21.57 -1.96
N ALA A 385 16.97 20.92 -2.64
CA ALA A 385 18.34 20.64 -2.17
C ALA A 385 19.20 21.86 -1.79
N ASN A 386 18.75 23.09 -2.04
CA ASN A 386 19.53 24.31 -1.82
C ASN A 386 18.81 25.35 -0.94
N GLU A 387 17.88 24.90 -0.08
CA GLU A 387 17.18 25.79 0.84
C GLU A 387 18.03 26.13 2.07
N THR A 388 18.30 27.42 2.23
CA THR A 388 19.02 28.01 3.37
C THR A 388 18.16 28.10 4.64
N ASN A 389 16.84 27.87 4.54
CA ASN A 389 15.88 27.87 5.65
C ASN A 389 15.62 26.45 6.18
N GLY A 390 16.61 25.84 6.85
CA GLY A 390 16.42 24.64 7.67
C GLY A 390 16.18 23.31 6.93
N GLY A 391 16.02 23.32 5.60
CA GLY A 391 15.87 22.11 4.78
C GLY A 391 14.76 21.18 5.27
N ILE A 392 15.01 19.87 5.18
CA ILE A 392 14.04 18.84 5.58
C ILE A 392 13.78 18.83 7.09
N THR A 393 14.75 19.22 7.92
CA THR A 393 14.57 19.39 9.37
C THR A 393 13.61 20.53 9.70
N GLY A 394 13.67 21.64 8.94
CA GLY A 394 12.74 22.75 9.04
C GLY A 394 11.33 22.35 8.61
N ALA A 395 11.20 21.61 7.50
CA ALA A 395 9.92 21.07 7.05
C ALA A 395 9.32 20.07 8.07
N LEU A 396 10.13 19.23 8.69
CA LEU A 396 9.69 18.35 9.78
C LEU A 396 9.13 19.14 10.97
N ALA A 397 9.81 20.22 11.37
CA ALA A 397 9.34 21.07 12.46
C ALA A 397 8.01 21.75 12.11
N ALA A 398 7.90 22.33 10.92
CA ALA A 398 6.68 22.98 10.44
C ALA A 398 5.51 22.00 10.27
N LEU A 399 5.76 20.79 9.76
CA LEU A 399 4.74 19.74 9.68
C LEU A 399 4.21 19.40 11.07
N ARG A 400 5.10 19.23 12.05
CA ARG A 400 4.70 18.95 13.44
C ARG A 400 3.93 20.07 14.11
N GLU A 401 4.12 21.32 13.70
CA GLU A 401 3.33 22.46 14.20
C GLU A 401 1.96 22.56 13.52
N ALA A 402 1.81 21.98 12.32
CA ALA A 402 0.56 21.94 11.57
C ALA A 402 -0.36 20.78 11.98
N LEU A 403 0.17 19.76 12.67
CA LEU A 403 -0.57 18.63 13.26
C LEU A 403 -0.98 18.98 14.70
#